data_AF-A0AAQ3SYM8-F1
#
_entry.id   AF-A0AAQ3SYM8-F1
#
_cell.length_a   1.000
_cell.length_b   1.000
_cell.length_c   1.000
_cell.angle_alpha   90.00
_cell.angle_beta   90.00
_cell.angle_gamma   90.00
#
_symmetry.space_group_name_H-M   'P 1'
#
loop_
_entity.id
_entity.type
_entity.pdbx_description
1 polymer ?
#
loop_
_entity_poly.entity_id
_entity_poly.type
_entity_poly.pdbx_seq_one_letter_code
_entity_poly.pdbx_strand_id
1 'polypeptide(L)'
;MCTVFMTSRTHDLVLEHSKCLFGEWEVAYLGHFISNTGIAMDPSKMDVVRAWLLPCSVRALEGFLRYYKRFIHDYGVIFAPLTAYSSRRKLSSYRQQQTRHSKLTT
;
A
#
# COMPACT_ATOMS: atom_id res chain seq x y z
N MET A 1 -26.48 -13.11 -6.00
CA MET A 1 -25.69 -14.35 -5.88
C MET A 1 -25.70 -15.20 -7.14
N CYS A 2 -26.86 -15.50 -7.76
CA CYS A 2 -26.91 -16.40 -8.94
C CYS A 2 -26.02 -15.97 -10.12
N THR A 3 -25.90 -14.68 -10.44
CA THR A 3 -25.16 -14.22 -11.64
C THR A 3 -23.69 -14.60 -11.60
N VAL A 4 -23.00 -14.46 -10.46
CA VAL A 4 -21.57 -14.79 -10.33
C VAL A 4 -21.32 -16.28 -10.58
N PHE A 5 -22.16 -17.16 -10.02
CA PHE A 5 -22.05 -18.60 -10.22
C PHE A 5 -22.39 -19.02 -11.65
N MET A 6 -23.42 -18.41 -12.24
CA MET A 6 -23.79 -18.67 -13.63
C MET A 6 -22.66 -18.27 -14.59
N THR A 7 -22.07 -17.08 -14.41
CA THR A 7 -20.93 -16.63 -15.23
C THR A 7 -19.71 -17.53 -15.06
N SER A 8 -19.43 -18.02 -13.85
CA SER A 8 -18.35 -19.00 -13.64
C SER A 8 -18.58 -20.26 -14.48
N ARG A 9 -19.81 -20.78 -14.50
CA ARG A 9 -20.19 -21.96 -15.28
C ARG A 9 -20.12 -21.74 -16.78
N THR A 10 -20.48 -20.56 -17.29
CA THR A 10 -20.41 -20.29 -18.74
C THR A 10 -18.98 -20.17 -19.26
N HIS A 11 -17.99 -20.00 -18.38
CA HIS A 11 -16.57 -19.91 -18.72
C HIS A 11 -15.77 -21.13 -18.25
N ASP A 12 -16.44 -22.25 -17.93
CA ASP A 12 -15.82 -23.49 -17.43
C ASP A 12 -14.91 -23.31 -16.20
N LEU A 13 -15.21 -22.30 -15.36
CA LEU A 13 -14.51 -22.05 -14.11
C LEU A 13 -15.18 -22.84 -12.97
N VAL A 14 -14.38 -23.68 -12.31
CA VAL A 14 -14.80 -24.47 -11.15
C VAL A 14 -14.33 -23.78 -9.87
N LEU A 15 -15.25 -23.62 -8.93
CA LEU A 15 -14.95 -23.08 -7.61
C LEU A 15 -14.50 -24.20 -6.67
N GLU A 16 -13.40 -23.98 -5.97
CA GLU A 16 -12.93 -24.90 -4.95
C GLU A 16 -13.67 -24.62 -3.63
N HIS A 17 -14.60 -25.50 -3.27
CA HIS A 17 -15.50 -25.29 -2.13
C HIS A 17 -14.77 -25.03 -0.80
N SER A 18 -13.60 -25.66 -0.58
CA SER A 18 -12.77 -25.46 0.61
C SER A 18 -12.19 -24.05 0.76
N LYS A 19 -12.14 -23.27 -0.33
CA LYS A 19 -11.60 -21.90 -0.36
C LYS A 19 -12.68 -20.83 -0.48
N CYS A 20 -13.94 -21.22 -0.65
CA CYS A 20 -15.05 -20.29 -0.76
C CYS A 20 -15.71 -20.07 0.59
N LEU A 21 -15.89 -18.80 0.96
CA LEU A 21 -16.60 -18.37 2.15
C LEU A 21 -17.85 -17.60 1.70
N PHE A 22 -19.01 -17.93 2.28
CA PHE A 22 -20.30 -17.34 1.91
C PHE A 22 -21.07 -16.96 3.17
N GLY A 23 -21.61 -15.73 3.18
CA GLY A 23 -22.43 -15.27 4.31
C GLY A 23 -21.65 -14.93 5.59
N GLU A 24 -20.32 -14.86 5.52
CA GLU A 24 -19.48 -14.49 6.65
C GLU A 24 -19.52 -12.98 6.95
N TRP A 25 -19.46 -12.64 8.23
CA TRP A 25 -19.37 -11.24 8.70
C TRP A 25 -18.01 -10.62 8.45
N GLU A 26 -16.96 -11.45 8.36
CA GLU A 26 -15.59 -11.06 8.11
C GLU A 26 -14.91 -12.10 7.20
N VAL A 27 -14.20 -11.63 6.16
CA VAL A 27 -13.51 -12.49 5.20
C VAL A 27 -12.07 -12.03 4.99
N ALA A 28 -11.12 -12.97 5.03
CA ALA A 28 -9.74 -12.73 4.65
C ALA A 28 -9.60 -12.66 3.12
N TYR A 29 -9.12 -11.53 2.60
CA TYR A 29 -8.93 -11.29 1.18
C TYR A 29 -7.65 -10.48 0.91
N LEU A 30 -6.76 -11.01 0.07
CA LEU A 30 -5.48 -10.38 -0.30
C LEU A 30 -4.63 -9.90 0.90
N GLY A 31 -4.68 -10.64 2.01
CA GLY A 31 -3.96 -10.32 3.25
C GLY A 31 -4.52 -9.13 4.02
N HIS A 32 -5.82 -8.89 3.87
CA HIS A 32 -6.66 -7.99 4.66
C HIS A 32 -7.89 -8.73 5.15
N PHE A 33 -8.50 -8.26 6.24
CA PHE A 33 -9.81 -8.71 6.69
C PHE A 33 -10.86 -7.68 6.30
N ILE A 34 -11.92 -8.11 5.62
CA ILE A 34 -13.01 -7.25 5.18
C ILE A 34 -14.23 -7.60 6.02
N SER A 35 -14.75 -6.62 6.75
CA SER A 35 -15.94 -6.75 7.59
C SER A 35 -16.92 -5.60 7.33
N ASN A 36 -18.08 -5.62 8.01
CA ASN A 36 -19.06 -4.54 7.94
C ASN A 36 -18.53 -3.18 8.43
N THR A 37 -17.53 -3.19 9.31
CA THR A 37 -16.92 -1.97 9.87
C THR A 37 -15.83 -1.38 8.97
N GLY A 38 -15.30 -2.18 8.03
CA GLY A 38 -14.32 -1.73 7.06
C GLY A 38 -13.26 -2.78 6.74
N ILE A 39 -12.08 -2.30 6.34
CA ILE A 39 -10.94 -3.15 5.98
C ILE A 39 -9.91 -3.08 7.11
N ALA A 40 -9.69 -4.20 7.77
CA ALA A 40 -8.66 -4.39 8.77
C ALA A 40 -7.40 -5.04 8.18
N MET A 41 -6.26 -4.78 8.81
CA MET A 41 -5.01 -5.46 8.48
C MET A 41 -4.92 -6.76 9.26
N ASP A 42 -4.30 -7.76 8.65
CA ASP A 42 -3.93 -8.99 9.34
C ASP A 42 -3.03 -8.69 10.56
N PRO A 43 -3.39 -9.14 11.78
CA PRO A 43 -2.58 -8.95 12.99
C PRO A 43 -1.13 -9.40 12.83
N SER A 44 -0.89 -10.47 12.05
CA SER A 44 0.46 -10.97 11.78
C SER A 44 1.32 -9.96 11.03
N LYS A 45 0.72 -9.14 10.16
CA LYS A 45 1.42 -8.02 9.50
C LYS A 45 1.66 -6.85 10.44
N MET A 46 0.80 -6.65 11.44
CA MET A 46 1.05 -5.63 12.47
C MET A 46 2.27 -5.97 13.33
N ASP A 47 2.52 -7.25 13.59
CA ASP A 47 3.72 -7.69 14.31
C ASP A 47 5.00 -7.39 13.54
N VAL A 48 4.98 -7.57 12.21
CA VAL A 48 6.10 -7.18 11.34
C VAL A 48 6.36 -5.68 11.38
N VAL A 49 5.30 -4.86 11.41
CA VAL A 49 5.42 -3.40 11.59
C VAL A 49 6.04 -3.05 12.94
N ARG A 50 5.63 -3.74 14.02
CA ARG A 50 6.16 -3.53 15.37
C ARG A 50 7.63 -3.94 15.49
N ALA A 51 8.01 -5.02 14.83
CA ALA A 51 9.39 -5.53 14.81
C ALA A 51 10.27 -4.85 13.74
N TRP A 52 9.74 -3.86 13.02
CA TRP A 52 10.43 -3.26 11.89
C TRP A 52 11.67 -2.48 12.34
N LEU A 53 12.84 -2.95 11.93
CA LEU A 53 14.11 -2.25 12.13
C LEU A 53 14.13 -0.95 11.32
N LEU A 54 14.82 0.09 11.82
CA LEU A 54 14.90 1.37 11.12
C LEU A 54 15.39 1.18 9.66
N PRO A 55 14.61 1.60 8.65
CA PRO A 55 14.97 1.37 7.26
C PRO A 55 16.23 2.17 6.90
N CYS A 56 17.25 1.49 6.38
CA CYS A 56 18.51 2.11 5.97
C CYS A 56 18.40 2.95 4.68
N SER A 57 17.24 2.92 3.99
CA SER A 57 17.04 3.57 2.69
C SER A 57 15.71 4.29 2.60
N VAL A 58 15.72 5.49 2.00
CA VAL A 58 14.53 6.30 1.72
C VAL A 58 13.54 5.54 0.83
N ARG A 59 14.01 4.75 -0.14
CA ARG A 59 13.11 3.97 -1.03
C ARG A 59 12.37 2.86 -0.27
N ALA A 60 13.05 2.21 0.67
CA ALA A 60 12.44 1.18 1.51
C ALA A 60 11.37 1.78 2.42
N LEU A 61 11.66 2.94 3.01
CA LEU A 61 10.70 3.70 3.81
C LEU A 61 9.48 4.14 2.97
N GLU A 62 9.68 4.72 1.80
CA GLU A 62 8.57 5.16 0.92
C GLU A 62 7.68 3.98 0.48
N GLY A 63 8.27 2.82 0.16
CA GLY A 63 7.52 1.62 -0.20
C GLY A 63 6.66 1.09 0.94
N PHE A 64 7.23 1.05 2.16
CA PHE A 64 6.53 0.66 3.37
C PHE A 64 5.35 1.59 3.65
N LEU A 65 5.63 2.90 3.71
CA LEU A 65 4.62 3.90 4.01
C LEU A 65 3.47 3.91 3.01
N ARG A 66 3.74 3.63 1.72
CA ARG A 66 2.68 3.52 0.71
C ARG A 66 1.67 2.41 1.01
N TYR A 67 2.12 1.28 1.55
CA TYR A 67 1.24 0.15 1.87
C TYR A 67 0.48 0.36 3.19
N TYR A 68 1.17 0.84 4.23
CA TYR A 68 0.60 0.96 5.57
C TYR A 68 -0.13 2.29 5.84
N LYS A 69 0.01 3.31 4.98
CA LYS A 69 -0.59 4.65 5.16
C LYS A 69 -2.09 4.63 5.52
N ARG A 70 -2.86 3.70 4.94
CA ARG A 70 -4.32 3.61 5.18
C ARG A 70 -4.68 3.15 6.60
N PHE A 71 -3.75 2.52 7.30
CA PHE A 71 -3.97 1.91 8.62
C PHE A 71 -3.32 2.72 9.76
N ILE A 72 -2.61 3.81 9.43
CA ILE A 72 -1.98 4.70 10.39
C ILE A 72 -2.88 5.92 10.59
N HIS A 73 -3.43 6.06 11.80
CA HIS A 73 -4.17 7.25 12.19
C HIS A 73 -3.27 8.49 12.10
N ASP A 74 -3.80 9.61 11.63
CA ASP A 74 -3.06 10.87 11.44
C ASP A 74 -1.76 10.77 10.62
N TYR A 75 -1.68 9.80 9.70
CA TYR A 75 -0.51 9.61 8.84
C TYR A 75 -0.03 10.94 8.22
N GLY A 76 -0.96 11.78 7.74
CA GLY A 76 -0.62 13.05 7.11
C GLY A 76 0.14 14.00 8.03
N VAL A 77 -0.18 14.03 9.33
CA VAL A 77 0.48 14.86 10.33
C VAL A 77 1.82 14.26 10.73
N ILE A 78 1.84 12.95 11.00
CA ILE A 78 3.05 12.23 11.44
C ILE A 78 4.15 12.27 10.37
N PHE A 79 3.78 12.10 9.09
CA PHE A 79 4.72 12.03 7.97
C PHE A 79 4.88 13.33 7.19
N ALA A 80 4.24 14.43 7.62
CA ALA A 80 4.41 15.75 7.00
C ALA A 80 5.89 16.19 6.95
N PRO A 81 6.69 16.07 8.04
CA PRO A 81 8.09 16.49 8.02
C PRO A 81 8.94 15.72 7.00
N LEU A 82 8.72 14.40 6.91
CA LEU A 82 9.40 13.52 5.96
C LEU A 82 9.04 13.86 4.51
N THR A 83 7.76 14.15 4.26
CA THR A 83 7.28 14.54 2.93
C THR A 83 7.86 15.89 2.51
N ALA A 84 7.90 16.87 3.42
CA ALA A 84 8.51 18.17 3.17
C ALA A 84 10.02 18.05 2.89
N TYR A 85 10.72 17.19 3.62
CA TYR A 85 12.14 16.93 3.41
C TYR A 85 12.45 16.30 2.04
N SER A 86 11.68 15.28 1.64
CA SER A 86 11.82 14.63 0.32
C SER A 86 11.58 15.61 -0.84
N SER A 87 10.55 16.46 -0.71
CA SER A 87 10.25 17.52 -1.70
C SER A 87 11.38 18.53 -1.85
N ARG A 88 12.00 18.98 -0.75
CA ARG A 88 13.16 19.89 -0.78
C ARG A 88 14.36 19.27 -1.51
N ARG A 89 14.64 17.99 -1.26
CA ARG A 89 15.71 17.24 -1.96
C ARG A 89 15.49 17.17 -3.48
N LYS A 90 14.25 16.91 -3.91
CA LYS A 90 13.89 16.89 -5.34
C LYS A 90 14.06 18.27 -5.98
N LEU A 91 13.61 19.32 -5.30
CA LEU A 91 13.78 20.70 -5.75
C LEU A 91 15.26 21.09 -5.91
N SER A 92 16.13 20.68 -4.98
CA SER A 92 17.57 20.93 -5.10
C SER A 92 18.21 20.19 -6.29
N SER A 93 17.81 18.94 -6.56
CA SER A 93 18.35 18.17 -7.69
C SER A 93 17.86 18.72 -9.03
N TYR A 94 16.59 19.12 -9.14
CA TYR A 94 16.04 19.75 -10.34
C TYR A 94 16.75 21.06 -10.67
N ARG A 95 17.00 21.91 -9.67
CA ARG A 95 17.79 23.14 -9.86
C ARG A 95 19.21 22.83 -10.36
N GLN A 96 19.88 21.84 -9.78
CA GLN A 96 21.24 21.45 -10.20
C GLN A 96 21.31 20.90 -11.63
N GLN A 97 20.29 20.15 -12.08
CA GLN A 97 20.22 19.68 -13.47
C GLN A 97 20.02 20.85 -14.45
N GLN A 98 19.17 21.83 -14.11
CA GLN A 98 19.01 23.02 -14.94
C GLN A 98 20.31 23.83 -15.05
N THR A 99 21.08 23.97 -13.97
CA THR A 99 22.37 24.68 -14.00
C THR A 99 23.47 23.93 -14.75
N ARG A 100 23.37 22.60 -14.88
CA ARG A 100 24.30 21.79 -15.69
C ARG A 100 23.97 21.87 -17.17
N HIS A 101 22.70 21.77 -17.53
CA HIS A 101 22.26 21.92 -18.91
C HIS A 101 22.57 23.30 -19.49
N SER A 102 22.46 24.38 -18.69
CA SER A 102 22.80 25.74 -19.15
C SER A 102 24.29 25.99 -19.34
N LYS A 103 25.18 25.13 -18.80
CA LYS A 103 26.64 25.23 -18.96
C LYS A 103 27.20 24.39 -20.12
N LEU A 104 26.38 23.56 -20.75
CA LEU A 104 26.74 22.73 -21.91
C LEU A 104 26.33 23.39 -23.24
N THR A 105 25.54 24.46 -23.20
CA THR A 105 25.04 25.22 -24.36
C THR A 105 25.67 26.60 -24.52
N THR A 106 26.83 26.84 -23.90
CA THR A 106 27.69 28.01 -24.09
C THR A 106 29.11 27.53 -24.24
#